data_AF-A0A8I7BEI6-F1
#
_entry.id   AF-A0A8I7BEI6-F1
#
_cell.length_a   1.000
_cell.length_b   1.000
_cell.length_c   1.000
_cell.angle_alpha   90.00
_cell.angle_beta   90.00
_cell.angle_gamma   90.00
#
_symmetry.space_group_name_H-M   'P 1'
#
loop_
_entity.id
_entity.type
_entity.pdbx_description
1 polymer ?
#
loop_
_entity_poly.entity_id
_entity_poly.type
_entity_poly.pdbx_seq_one_letter_code
_entity_poly.pdbx_strand_id
1 'polypeptide(L)'
;MEVLSEQQLVDCDHECGPSEPDSCDAGCNGGLMASAFSYLLKSGGLEREKDYPYTGKDGTCKFDKSKIDASVQNYSVVAVDEEQIAANLVKYGPLAIGINAAYMQTYIGGVSCPYICGRHLDHGVLLVGYGASGFAPSRFKEKPYWIVKNSWGENWGDQGYYKICRGSNVRNKCGVDSMVSTVSATHSLKEEQALV
;
A
#
# COMPACT_ATOMS: atom_id res chain seq x y z
N MET A 1 -0.64 17.64 0.04
CA MET A 1 -0.26 16.45 0.84
C MET A 1 1.25 16.37 0.80
N GLU A 2 1.88 16.23 1.96
CA GLU A 2 3.32 15.98 2.03
C GLU A 2 3.59 14.51 1.72
N VAL A 3 4.61 14.22 0.90
CA VAL A 3 5.00 12.87 0.48
C VAL A 3 6.14 12.39 1.37
N LEU A 4 6.10 11.13 1.79
CA LEU A 4 7.11 10.52 2.65
C LEU A 4 8.13 9.75 1.80
N SER A 5 9.35 9.59 2.30
CA SER A 5 10.45 9.00 1.53
C SER A 5 10.29 7.49 1.38
N GLU A 6 9.97 7.01 0.17
CA GLU A 6 10.09 5.60 -0.13
C GLU A 6 11.56 5.15 -0.18
N GLN A 7 12.48 6.05 -0.55
CA GLN A 7 13.90 5.73 -0.66
C GLN A 7 14.55 5.38 0.69
N GLN A 8 14.11 6.01 1.79
CA GLN A 8 14.58 5.63 3.11
C GLN A 8 14.25 4.15 3.40
N LEU A 9 13.06 3.68 3.04
CA LEU A 9 12.71 2.26 3.20
C LEU A 9 13.59 1.38 2.30
N VAL A 10 13.76 1.76 1.03
CA VAL A 10 14.62 1.00 0.08
C VAL A 10 16.06 0.86 0.60
N ASP A 11 16.63 1.94 1.14
CA ASP A 11 18.05 1.99 1.49
C ASP A 11 18.35 1.49 2.92
N CYS A 12 17.38 1.56 3.83
CA CYS A 12 17.61 1.35 5.25
C CYS A 12 16.82 0.18 5.86
N ASP A 13 15.72 -0.25 5.23
CA ASP A 13 14.94 -1.37 5.75
C ASP A 13 15.50 -2.70 5.24
N HIS A 14 16.10 -3.43 6.17
CA HIS A 14 16.55 -4.81 5.99
C HIS A 14 15.95 -5.73 7.06
N GLU A 15 14.85 -5.30 7.68
CA GLU A 15 14.15 -6.06 8.70
C GLU A 15 13.40 -7.26 8.08
N CYS A 16 13.30 -8.32 8.85
CA CYS A 16 12.53 -9.50 8.49
C CYS A 16 11.22 -9.49 9.31
N GLY A 17 10.10 -9.69 8.64
CA GLY A 17 8.80 -9.69 9.31
C GLY A 17 8.70 -10.83 10.32
N PRO A 18 8.09 -10.62 11.50
CA PRO A 18 7.94 -11.68 12.51
C PRO A 18 7.11 -12.88 12.03
N SER A 19 6.28 -12.69 11.01
CA SER A 19 5.50 -13.76 10.37
C SER A 19 6.23 -14.44 9.21
N GLU A 20 7.31 -13.86 8.69
CA GLU A 20 8.08 -14.34 7.53
C GLU A 20 9.59 -14.10 7.79
N PRO A 21 10.20 -14.82 8.74
CA PRO A 21 11.54 -14.52 9.26
C PRO A 21 12.66 -14.71 8.23
N ASP A 22 12.41 -15.48 7.17
CA ASP A 22 13.36 -15.73 6.07
C ASP A 22 13.16 -14.76 4.88
N SER A 23 12.21 -13.83 4.97
CA SER A 23 11.87 -12.87 3.91
C SER A 23 12.08 -11.43 4.39
N CYS A 24 13.36 -11.05 4.50
CA CYS A 24 13.75 -9.69 4.87
C CYS A 24 13.60 -8.73 3.69
N ASP A 25 13.35 -7.46 3.99
CA ASP A 25 13.28 -6.42 2.97
C ASP A 25 14.67 -6.21 2.34
N ALA A 26 14.70 -6.13 1.01
CA ALA A 26 15.92 -6.22 0.20
C ALA A 26 15.96 -5.13 -0.89
N GLY A 27 15.51 -3.92 -0.52
CA GLY A 27 15.47 -2.76 -1.40
C GLY A 27 14.67 -3.03 -2.67
N CYS A 28 15.30 -2.84 -3.84
CA CYS A 28 14.69 -3.09 -5.13
C CYS A 28 14.37 -4.56 -5.42
N ASN A 29 14.87 -5.51 -4.62
CA ASN A 29 14.60 -6.95 -4.80
C ASN A 29 13.32 -7.41 -4.10
N GLY A 30 12.60 -6.51 -3.43
CA GLY A 30 11.32 -6.78 -2.78
C GLY A 30 11.36 -6.59 -1.27
N GLY A 31 10.18 -6.60 -0.67
CA GLY A 31 9.97 -6.39 0.75
C GLY A 31 8.50 -6.52 1.12
N LEU A 32 8.20 -6.50 2.41
CA LEU A 32 6.86 -6.66 2.96
C LEU A 32 6.48 -5.43 3.78
N MET A 33 5.24 -4.94 3.59
CA MET A 33 4.76 -3.72 4.25
C MET A 33 4.78 -3.82 5.80
N ALA A 34 4.59 -5.02 6.34
CA ALA A 34 4.70 -5.25 7.79
C ALA A 34 6.14 -5.15 8.31
N SER A 35 7.15 -5.55 7.51
CA SER A 35 8.58 -5.36 7.83
C SER A 35 8.90 -3.87 7.87
N ALA A 36 8.47 -3.11 6.86
CA ALA A 36 8.59 -1.66 6.81
C ALA A 36 8.00 -0.96 8.04
N PHE A 37 6.80 -1.35 8.47
CA PHE A 37 6.22 -0.79 9.70
C PHE A 37 7.02 -1.15 10.96
N SER A 38 7.59 -2.36 11.02
CA SER A 38 8.48 -2.79 12.10
C SER A 38 9.78 -1.99 12.13
N TYR A 39 10.41 -1.79 10.97
CA TYR A 39 11.56 -0.92 10.80
C TYR A 39 11.26 0.49 11.30
N LEU A 40 10.13 1.07 10.88
CA LEU A 40 9.74 2.43 11.28
C LEU A 40 9.50 2.59 12.80
N LEU A 41 8.98 1.55 13.46
CA LEU A 41 8.90 1.53 14.93
C LEU A 41 10.28 1.53 15.59
N LYS A 42 11.25 0.80 15.03
CA LYS A 42 12.62 0.69 15.56
C LYS A 42 13.48 1.91 15.25
N SER A 43 13.37 2.44 14.03
CA SER A 43 14.15 3.59 13.56
C SER A 43 13.66 4.91 14.18
N GLY A 44 12.38 4.94 14.56
CA GLY A 44 11.70 6.08 15.17
C GLY A 44 10.84 6.89 14.19
N GLY A 45 10.92 6.59 12.89
CA GLY A 45 10.06 7.22 11.88
C GLY A 45 10.67 7.33 10.49
N LEU A 46 10.01 8.12 9.66
CA LEU A 46 10.25 8.30 8.24
C LEU A 46 10.43 9.79 7.91
N GLU A 47 11.39 10.08 7.04
CA GLU A 47 11.66 11.40 6.47
C GLU A 47 10.66 11.73 5.35
N ARG A 48 10.64 13.01 4.94
CA ARG A 48 9.87 13.45 3.77
C ARG A 48 10.63 13.12 2.48
N GLU A 49 9.89 12.94 1.39
CA GLU A 49 10.44 12.72 0.06
C GLU A 49 11.38 13.84 -0.38
N LYS A 50 11.11 15.10 0.00
CA LYS A 50 12.00 16.24 -0.31
C LYS A 50 13.36 16.16 0.39
N ASP A 51 13.40 15.52 1.57
CA ASP A 51 14.57 15.44 2.43
C ASP A 51 15.42 14.20 2.11
N TYR A 52 14.77 13.13 1.62
CA TYR A 52 15.38 11.91 1.12
C TYR A 52 14.67 11.44 -0.17
N PRO A 53 15.05 11.98 -1.35
CA PRO A 53 14.32 11.73 -2.60
C PRO A 53 14.48 10.32 -3.16
N TYR A 54 13.43 9.85 -3.85
CA TYR A 54 13.41 8.60 -4.60
C TYR A 54 14.35 8.61 -5.81
N THR A 55 15.14 7.55 -5.92
CA THR A 55 16.15 7.36 -6.98
C THR A 55 15.92 6.09 -7.80
N GLY A 56 14.97 5.23 -7.40
CA GLY A 56 14.60 4.02 -8.14
C GLY A 56 15.68 2.94 -8.18
N LYS A 57 16.62 2.94 -7.24
CA LYS A 57 17.69 1.94 -7.11
C LYS A 57 18.13 1.80 -5.66
N ASP A 58 18.81 0.70 -5.38
CA ASP A 58 19.47 0.50 -4.09
C ASP A 58 20.57 1.55 -3.87
N GLY A 59 20.52 2.17 -2.69
CA GLY A 59 21.50 3.13 -2.21
C GLY A 59 22.09 2.73 -0.87
N THR A 60 22.93 3.60 -0.32
CA THR A 60 23.39 3.49 1.06
C THR A 60 22.41 4.20 1.98
N CYS A 61 22.03 3.60 3.11
CA CYS A 61 21.18 4.26 4.10
C CYS A 61 21.74 5.62 4.56
N LYS A 62 20.98 6.69 4.33
CA LYS A 62 21.31 8.07 4.72
C LYS A 62 20.31 8.65 5.73
N PHE A 63 19.56 7.78 6.41
CA PHE A 63 18.50 8.19 7.32
C PHE A 63 19.00 9.16 8.40
N ASP A 64 18.35 10.32 8.48
CA ASP A 64 18.63 11.35 9.48
C ASP A 64 17.47 11.46 10.47
N LYS A 65 17.69 10.98 11.69
CA LYS A 65 16.69 11.03 12.77
C LYS A 65 16.20 12.44 13.09
N SER A 66 16.98 13.48 12.81
CA SER A 66 16.58 14.88 13.05
C SER A 66 15.54 15.39 12.05
N LYS A 67 15.31 14.66 10.95
CA LYS A 67 14.39 15.01 9.87
C LYS A 67 13.13 14.15 9.82
N ILE A 68 12.91 13.31 10.85
CA ILE A 68 11.69 12.50 10.99
C ILE A 68 10.44 13.39 10.94
N ASP A 69 9.51 13.02 10.08
CA ASP A 69 8.25 13.73 9.87
C ASP A 69 7.01 12.90 10.14
N ALA A 70 7.11 11.58 9.98
CA ALA A 70 6.05 10.66 10.34
C ALA A 70 6.63 9.51 11.17
N SER A 71 5.86 9.04 12.16
CA SER A 71 6.22 7.90 12.99
C SER A 71 5.07 6.92 13.05
N VAL A 72 5.40 5.63 13.03
CA VAL A 72 4.43 4.56 13.24
C VAL A 72 4.21 4.41 14.74
N GLN A 73 2.95 4.43 15.17
CA GLN A 73 2.57 4.15 16.57
C GLN A 73 2.25 2.68 16.76
N ASN A 74 1.53 2.10 15.80
CA ASN A 74 1.19 0.68 15.79
C ASN A 74 0.85 0.24 14.37
N TYR A 75 0.94 -1.06 14.09
CA TYR A 75 0.43 -1.66 12.87
C TYR A 75 -0.24 -2.99 13.18
N SER A 76 -1.14 -3.43 12.32
CA SER A 76 -1.74 -4.76 12.45
C SER A 76 -2.04 -5.38 11.10
N VAL A 77 -1.92 -6.69 11.04
CA VAL A 77 -2.43 -7.47 9.90
C VAL A 77 -3.94 -7.60 10.07
N VAL A 78 -4.68 -7.21 9.03
CA VAL A 78 -6.14 -7.28 9.01
C VAL A 78 -6.55 -8.68 8.56
N ALA A 79 -7.61 -9.22 9.18
CA ALA A 79 -8.13 -10.52 8.78
C ALA A 79 -8.59 -10.50 7.31
N VAL A 80 -8.53 -11.66 6.66
CA VAL A 80 -8.87 -11.86 5.24
C VAL A 80 -10.39 -11.80 4.93
N ASP A 81 -11.16 -11.18 5.81
CA ASP A 81 -12.61 -11.01 5.68
C ASP A 81 -12.94 -9.65 5.05
N GLU A 82 -13.83 -9.64 4.05
CA GLU A 82 -14.13 -8.43 3.27
C GLU A 82 -14.76 -7.31 4.12
N GLU A 83 -15.65 -7.67 5.06
CA GLU A 83 -16.31 -6.70 5.93
C GLU A 83 -15.31 -6.10 6.91
N GLN A 84 -14.40 -6.92 7.45
CA GLN A 84 -13.31 -6.43 8.30
C GLN A 84 -12.34 -5.53 7.53
N ILE A 85 -12.00 -5.86 6.28
CA ILE A 85 -11.17 -5.00 5.43
C ILE A 85 -11.87 -3.64 5.21
N ALA A 86 -13.17 -3.65 4.86
CA ALA A 86 -13.94 -2.42 4.69
C ALA A 86 -14.00 -1.59 5.99
N ALA A 87 -14.24 -2.23 7.13
CA ALA A 87 -14.31 -1.57 8.42
C ALA A 87 -12.97 -0.96 8.84
N ASN A 88 -11.85 -1.66 8.63
CA ASN A 88 -10.52 -1.14 8.90
C ASN A 88 -10.17 0.03 7.97
N LEU A 89 -10.54 -0.06 6.69
CA LEU A 89 -10.34 1.02 5.73
C LEU A 89 -11.08 2.30 6.14
N VAL A 90 -12.32 2.17 6.64
CA VAL A 90 -13.09 3.31 7.16
C VAL A 90 -12.50 3.84 8.47
N LYS A 91 -12.06 2.94 9.36
CA LYS A 91 -11.60 3.31 10.70
C LYS A 91 -10.21 3.94 10.72
N TYR A 92 -9.28 3.37 9.96
CA TYR A 92 -7.85 3.74 9.99
C TYR A 92 -7.39 4.44 8.71
N GLY A 93 -8.23 4.51 7.69
CA GLY A 93 -7.86 5.04 6.38
C GLY A 93 -7.19 3.98 5.51
N PRO A 94 -6.37 4.38 4.52
CA PRO A 94 -5.81 3.49 3.53
C PRO A 94 -5.08 2.27 4.11
N LEU A 95 -5.27 1.11 3.48
CA LEU A 95 -4.67 -0.17 3.90
C LEU A 95 -3.60 -0.60 2.89
N ALA A 96 -2.44 -1.01 3.40
CA ALA A 96 -1.39 -1.57 2.56
C ALA A 96 -1.74 -3.04 2.21
N ILE A 97 -1.71 -3.40 0.93
CA ILE A 97 -2.11 -4.73 0.48
C ILE A 97 -1.12 -5.33 -0.54
N GLY A 98 -1.06 -6.65 -0.57
CA GLY A 98 -0.48 -7.40 -1.68
C GLY A 98 -1.55 -7.80 -2.70
N ILE A 99 -1.20 -7.79 -3.98
CA ILE A 99 -2.08 -8.21 -5.08
C ILE A 99 -1.30 -8.99 -6.14
N ASN A 100 -1.99 -9.85 -6.88
CA ASN A 100 -1.50 -10.39 -8.15
C ASN A 100 -1.74 -9.35 -9.26
N ALA A 101 -0.66 -8.78 -9.80
CA ALA A 101 -0.69 -7.70 -10.77
C ALA A 101 -0.83 -8.15 -12.24
N ALA A 102 -1.06 -9.44 -12.51
CA ALA A 102 -1.16 -9.94 -13.90
C ALA A 102 -2.21 -9.19 -14.74
N TYR A 103 -3.34 -8.82 -14.12
CA TYR A 103 -4.41 -8.05 -14.79
C TYR A 103 -4.26 -6.53 -14.67
N MET A 104 -3.27 -6.05 -13.92
CA MET A 104 -2.96 -4.63 -13.82
C MET A 104 -2.13 -4.16 -15.03
N GLN A 105 -1.25 -5.01 -15.58
CA GLN A 105 -0.34 -4.64 -16.68
C GLN A 105 -1.04 -3.96 -17.87
N THR A 106 -2.26 -4.38 -18.21
CA THR A 106 -3.03 -3.88 -19.36
C THR A 106 -4.27 -3.07 -18.95
N TYR A 107 -4.39 -2.71 -17.67
CA TYR A 107 -5.56 -1.99 -17.17
C TYR A 107 -5.57 -0.53 -17.65
N ILE A 108 -6.73 -0.09 -18.13
CA ILE A 108 -6.96 1.29 -18.61
C ILE A 108 -8.16 1.98 -17.95
N GLY A 109 -9.04 1.23 -17.26
CA GLY A 109 -10.25 1.79 -16.66
C GLY A 109 -11.39 0.79 -16.48
N GLY A 110 -12.47 1.25 -15.85
CA GLY A 110 -13.63 0.43 -15.49
C GLY A 110 -13.34 -0.55 -14.34
N VAL A 111 -14.33 -1.35 -13.94
CA VAL A 111 -14.15 -2.33 -12.87
C VAL A 111 -13.55 -3.62 -13.43
N SER A 112 -12.31 -3.92 -13.04
CA SER A 112 -11.62 -5.15 -13.39
C SER A 112 -12.19 -6.33 -12.61
N CYS A 113 -12.65 -7.32 -13.35
CA CYS A 113 -13.43 -8.43 -12.81
C CYS A 113 -12.98 -9.76 -13.42
N PRO A 114 -11.70 -10.15 -13.25
CA PRO A 114 -11.10 -11.25 -14.00
C PRO A 114 -11.81 -12.58 -13.75
N TYR A 115 -11.83 -13.44 -14.77
CA TYR A 115 -12.40 -14.78 -14.65
C TYR A 115 -11.47 -15.74 -13.93
N ILE A 116 -10.16 -15.52 -14.04
CA ILE A 116 -9.11 -16.35 -13.44
C ILE A 116 -8.07 -15.39 -12.90
N CYS A 117 -7.92 -15.30 -11.58
CA CYS A 117 -6.86 -14.52 -10.96
C CYS A 117 -6.53 -15.17 -9.61
N GLY A 118 -5.33 -15.73 -9.52
CA GLY A 118 -4.88 -16.47 -8.35
C GLY A 118 -4.57 -15.56 -7.15
N ARG A 119 -4.10 -16.18 -6.07
CA ARG A 119 -3.64 -15.50 -4.85
C ARG A 119 -2.11 -15.47 -4.74
N HIS A 120 -1.41 -15.71 -5.84
CA HIS A 120 0.04 -15.55 -5.92
C HIS A 120 0.35 -14.05 -6.01
N LEU A 121 0.59 -13.43 -4.86
CA LEU A 121 0.85 -12.00 -4.76
C LEU A 121 2.25 -11.71 -5.28
N ASP A 122 2.39 -10.64 -6.06
CA ASP A 122 3.66 -10.21 -6.66
C ASP A 122 3.85 -8.69 -6.63
N HIS A 123 2.87 -7.94 -6.12
CA HIS A 123 2.86 -6.49 -6.16
C HIS A 123 2.24 -5.86 -4.91
N GLY A 124 2.91 -4.86 -4.34
CA GLY A 124 2.44 -4.07 -3.19
C GLY A 124 1.71 -2.81 -3.66
N VAL A 125 0.50 -2.59 -3.14
CA VAL A 125 -0.36 -1.45 -3.50
C VAL A 125 -1.16 -0.95 -2.29
N LEU A 126 -1.85 0.18 -2.46
CA LEU A 126 -2.61 0.80 -1.37
C LEU A 126 -4.11 0.74 -1.66
N LEU A 127 -4.88 0.05 -0.81
CA LEU A 127 -6.33 0.07 -0.84
C LEU A 127 -6.83 1.38 -0.21
N VAL A 128 -7.55 2.20 -0.98
CA VAL A 128 -7.92 3.57 -0.57
C VAL A 128 -9.44 3.80 -0.49
N GLY A 129 -10.25 2.88 -0.99
CA GLY A 129 -11.69 3.05 -1.00
C GLY A 129 -12.44 1.87 -1.61
N TYR A 130 -13.76 1.99 -1.67
CA TYR A 130 -14.63 1.07 -2.39
C TYR A 130 -15.88 1.75 -2.93
N GLY A 131 -16.44 1.17 -3.99
CA GLY A 131 -17.72 1.56 -4.57
C GLY A 131 -18.76 0.45 -4.43
N ALA A 132 -20.04 0.85 -4.46
CA ALA A 132 -21.17 -0.07 -4.51
C ALA A 132 -21.49 -0.55 -5.94
N SER A 133 -21.22 0.29 -6.95
CA SER A 133 -21.54 0.02 -8.35
C SER A 133 -20.57 0.73 -9.28
N GLY A 134 -19.95 -0.02 -10.19
CA GLY A 134 -19.24 0.49 -11.36
C GLY A 134 -19.25 -0.53 -12.51
N PHE A 135 -19.29 -0.05 -13.74
CA PHE A 135 -19.36 -0.92 -14.92
C PHE A 135 -18.11 -1.80 -15.04
N ALA A 136 -18.31 -3.12 -15.10
CA ALA A 136 -17.27 -4.11 -15.33
C ALA A 136 -17.30 -4.62 -16.77
N PRO A 137 -16.38 -4.17 -17.66
CA PRO A 137 -16.40 -4.52 -19.08
C PRO A 137 -16.39 -6.04 -19.32
N SER A 138 -15.58 -6.79 -18.56
CA SER A 138 -15.48 -8.26 -18.71
C SER A 138 -16.75 -9.03 -18.32
N ARG A 139 -17.70 -8.37 -17.63
CA ARG A 139 -18.95 -8.96 -17.14
C ARG A 139 -20.19 -8.36 -17.79
N PHE A 140 -20.03 -7.30 -18.58
CA PHE A 140 -21.13 -6.53 -19.18
C PHE A 140 -22.20 -6.10 -18.17
N LYS A 141 -21.78 -5.75 -16.94
CA LYS A 141 -22.70 -5.30 -15.88
C LYS A 141 -21.98 -4.50 -14.80
N GLU A 142 -22.78 -3.80 -14.01
CA GLU A 142 -22.36 -3.12 -12.79
C GLU A 142 -21.89 -4.11 -11.71
N LYS A 143 -20.83 -3.74 -11.00
CA LYS A 143 -20.22 -4.51 -9.91
C LYS A 143 -19.74 -3.62 -8.78
N PRO A 144 -19.83 -4.06 -7.51
CA PRO A 144 -19.11 -3.42 -6.43
C PRO A 144 -17.61 -3.63 -6.61
N TYR A 145 -16.80 -2.67 -6.19
CA TYR A 145 -15.35 -2.70 -6.41
C TYR A 145 -14.55 -2.08 -5.25
N TRP A 146 -13.31 -2.51 -5.12
CA TRP A 146 -12.25 -1.86 -4.37
C TRP A 146 -11.55 -0.81 -5.25
N ILE A 147 -11.08 0.27 -4.64
CA ILE A 147 -10.25 1.31 -5.26
C ILE A 147 -8.84 1.15 -4.71
N VAL A 148 -7.90 0.89 -5.59
CA VAL A 148 -6.50 0.63 -5.29
C VAL A 148 -5.65 1.72 -5.93
N LYS A 149 -4.85 2.42 -5.14
CA LYS A 149 -3.82 3.36 -5.64
C LYS A 149 -2.57 2.54 -5.99
N ASN A 150 -2.07 2.73 -7.20
CA ASN A 150 -0.85 2.10 -7.71
C ASN A 150 0.34 3.08 -7.68
N SER A 151 1.54 2.57 -7.95
CA SER A 151 2.82 3.30 -7.96
C SER A 151 3.48 3.36 -9.34
N TRP A 152 2.75 3.11 -10.44
CA TRP A 152 3.27 3.15 -11.82
C TRP A 152 3.01 4.48 -12.54
N GLY A 153 2.81 5.56 -11.77
CA GLY A 153 2.54 6.90 -12.27
C GLY A 153 1.07 7.13 -12.63
N GLU A 154 0.72 8.41 -12.77
CA GLU A 154 -0.67 8.85 -12.98
C GLU A 154 -1.21 8.55 -14.39
N ASN A 155 -0.32 8.36 -15.37
CA ASN A 155 -0.69 8.01 -16.74
C ASN A 155 -1.11 6.54 -16.90
N TRP A 156 -0.88 5.71 -15.88
CA TRP A 156 -1.27 4.31 -15.89
C TRP A 156 -2.69 4.13 -15.33
N GLY A 157 -3.48 3.23 -15.91
CA GLY A 157 -4.80 2.88 -15.40
C GLY A 157 -5.78 4.06 -15.38
N ASP A 158 -6.60 4.11 -14.34
CA ASP A 158 -7.58 5.18 -14.12
C ASP A 158 -6.93 6.26 -13.26
N GLN A 159 -6.10 7.11 -13.87
CA GLN A 159 -5.35 8.19 -13.20
C GLN A 159 -4.42 7.68 -12.08
N GLY A 160 -3.73 6.56 -12.30
CA GLY A 160 -2.89 5.88 -11.30
C GLY A 160 -3.65 4.91 -10.39
N TYR A 161 -4.97 4.77 -10.56
CA TYR A 161 -5.80 3.87 -9.76
C TYR A 161 -6.24 2.64 -10.53
N TYR A 162 -6.56 1.60 -9.77
CA TYR A 162 -7.10 0.33 -10.22
C TYR A 162 -8.40 0.04 -9.48
N LYS A 163 -9.45 -0.30 -10.23
CA LYS A 163 -10.72 -0.75 -9.66
C LYS A 163 -10.84 -2.26 -9.85
N ILE A 164 -10.93 -3.01 -8.75
CA ILE A 164 -11.08 -4.48 -8.79
C ILE A 164 -12.39 -4.91 -8.13
N CYS A 165 -13.10 -5.85 -8.75
CA CYS A 165 -14.34 -6.39 -8.22
C CYS A 165 -14.19 -6.93 -6.80
N ARG A 166 -15.16 -6.58 -5.95
CA ARG A 166 -15.29 -7.10 -4.59
C ARG A 166 -16.62 -7.82 -4.40
N GLY A 167 -16.81 -8.44 -3.24
CA GLY A 167 -17.98 -9.21 -2.85
C GLY A 167 -17.58 -10.62 -2.42
N SER A 168 -18.25 -11.15 -1.39
CA SER A 168 -18.01 -12.50 -0.84
C SER A 168 -18.19 -13.62 -1.87
N ASN A 169 -18.98 -13.39 -2.93
CA ASN A 169 -19.18 -14.32 -4.04
C ASN A 169 -18.11 -14.20 -5.15
N VAL A 170 -17.16 -13.28 -5.05
CA VAL A 170 -16.07 -13.09 -6.02
C VAL A 170 -14.86 -13.90 -5.59
N ARG A 171 -14.62 -15.04 -6.28
CA ARG A 171 -13.48 -15.93 -5.98
C ARG A 171 -12.14 -15.41 -6.52
N ASN A 172 -12.16 -14.80 -7.70
CA ASN A 172 -10.96 -14.43 -8.46
C ASN A 172 -10.62 -12.95 -8.32
N LYS A 173 -10.40 -12.51 -7.08
CA LYS A 173 -10.11 -11.10 -6.73
C LYS A 173 -8.61 -10.81 -6.60
N CYS A 174 -7.78 -11.54 -7.36
CA CYS A 174 -6.32 -11.35 -7.44
C CYS A 174 -5.59 -11.34 -6.10
N GLY A 175 -6.17 -12.00 -5.08
CA GLY A 175 -5.61 -12.04 -3.74
C GLY A 175 -5.62 -10.71 -2.99
N VAL A 176 -6.40 -9.70 -3.42
CA VAL A 176 -6.51 -8.37 -2.79
C VAL A 176 -6.83 -8.40 -1.28
N ASP A 177 -7.38 -9.51 -0.80
CA ASP A 177 -7.77 -9.78 0.58
C ASP A 177 -6.82 -10.75 1.30
N SER A 178 -5.66 -11.08 0.72
CA SER A 178 -4.79 -12.15 1.23
C SER A 178 -3.67 -11.63 2.13
N MET A 179 -3.19 -10.43 1.87
CA MET A 179 -2.17 -9.75 2.65
C MET A 179 -2.63 -8.31 2.81
N VAL A 180 -3.15 -7.97 3.99
CA VAL A 180 -3.71 -6.65 4.29
C VAL A 180 -3.13 -6.19 5.62
N SER A 181 -2.55 -5.00 5.65
CA SER A 181 -2.07 -4.38 6.88
C SER A 181 -2.59 -2.95 7.00
N THR A 182 -2.86 -2.57 8.24
CA THR A 182 -3.19 -1.20 8.63
C THR A 182 -2.08 -0.65 9.48
N VAL A 183 -1.90 0.67 9.43
CA VAL A 183 -0.92 1.39 10.24
C VAL A 183 -1.60 2.58 10.92
N SER A 184 -1.31 2.76 12.20
CA SER A 184 -1.60 3.98 12.93
C SER A 184 -0.32 4.80 12.96
N ALA A 185 -0.35 5.98 12.37
CA ALA A 185 0.81 6.86 12.27
C ALA A 185 0.49 8.24 12.85
N THR A 186 1.53 8.92 13.32
CA THR A 186 1.48 10.31 13.77
C THR A 186 2.46 11.12 12.94
N HIS A 187 2.04 12.31 12.51
CA HIS A 187 2.95 13.27 11.93
C HIS A 187 3.59 14.09 13.05
N SER A 188 4.88 14.37 12.91
CA SER A 188 5.57 15.39 13.69
C SER A 188 4.84 16.71 13.44
N LEU A 189 4.10 17.18 14.44
CA LEU A 189 3.62 18.56 14.48
C LEU A 189 4.88 19.43 14.61
N LYS A 190 5.51 19.79 13.48
CA LYS A 190 6.41 20.95 13.50
C LYS A 190 5.50 22.11 13.84
N GLU A 191 5.68 22.65 15.04
CA GLU A 191 5.07 23.88 15.51
C GLU A 191 4.94 24.85 14.32
N GLU A 192 3.71 25.05 13.85
CA GLU A 192 3.40 26.27 13.12
C GLU A 192 3.71 27.38 14.10
N GLN A 193 4.86 28.02 13.89
CA GLN A 193 5.30 29.16 14.67
C GLN A 193 4.15 30.16 14.74
N ALA A 194 3.77 30.49 15.97
CA ALA A 194 3.14 31.75 16.27
C ALA A 194 3.91 32.88 15.55
N LEU A 195 3.21 33.63 14.69
CA LEU A 195 3.50 34.93 14.04
C LEU A 195 2.58 34.96 12.80
N VAL A 196 1.42 35.64 12.77
CA VAL A 196 0.98 36.97 13.24
C VAL A 196 -0.52 36.93 13.51
#